data_AF-A0AAD7WF49-F1
#
_entry.id   AF-A0AAD7WF49-F1
#
_cell.length_a   1.000
_cell.length_b   1.000
_cell.length_c   1.000
_cell.angle_alpha   90.00
_cell.angle_beta   90.00
_cell.angle_gamma   90.00
#
_symmetry.space_group_name_H-M   'P 1'
#
loop_
_entity.id
_entity.type
_entity.pdbx_description
1 polymer ?
#
loop_
_entity_poly.entity_id
_entity_poly.type
_entity_poly.pdbx_seq_one_letter_code
_entity_poly.pdbx_strand_id
1 'polypeptide(L)'
;MRRTGVALLSDMVSDRRRRLAGHVLRLPRERPASVAMDWVPEGGKRKRGRPKKTWRRTFKEDLSEMGVSWHGARRVACDRCRWRGLVAQCSSRNGRN
;
A
#
# COMPACT_ATOMS: atom_id res chain seq x y z
N MET A 1 -2.77 -6.03 -30.60
CA MET A 1 -3.31 -6.86 -29.50
C MET A 1 -4.42 -6.09 -28.80
N ARG A 2 -5.66 -6.58 -28.83
CA ARG A 2 -6.81 -5.95 -28.17
C ARG A 2 -6.68 -6.15 -26.65
N ARG A 3 -6.50 -5.08 -25.88
CA ARG A 3 -6.59 -5.14 -24.42
C ARG A 3 -8.07 -5.34 -24.10
N THR A 4 -8.43 -6.48 -23.53
CA THR A 4 -9.74 -6.67 -22.89
C THR A 4 -9.93 -5.53 -21.88
N GLY A 5 -11.14 -4.98 -21.74
CA GLY A 5 -11.44 -3.85 -20.84
C GLY A 5 -11.32 -4.16 -19.34
N VAL A 6 -10.40 -5.05 -18.96
CA VAL A 6 -10.17 -5.52 -17.59
C VAL A 6 -8.96 -4.78 -17.03
N ALA A 7 -9.10 -4.26 -15.81
CA ALA A 7 -8.01 -3.59 -15.10
C ALA A 7 -6.78 -4.50 -14.99
N LEU A 8 -5.58 -3.92 -15.02
CA LEU A 8 -4.35 -4.69 -14.87
C LEU A 8 -4.32 -5.37 -13.50
N LEU A 9 -3.84 -6.63 -13.45
CA LEU A 9 -3.72 -7.38 -12.19
C LEU A 9 -2.85 -6.63 -11.16
N SER A 10 -1.82 -5.92 -11.62
CA SER A 10 -1.00 -5.05 -10.77
C SER A 10 -1.85 -4.02 -10.04
N ASP A 11 -2.82 -3.41 -10.72
CA ASP A 11 -3.63 -2.32 -10.20
C ASP A 11 -4.63 -2.84 -9.18
N MET A 12 -5.24 -4.00 -9.47
CA MET A 12 -6.10 -4.69 -8.52
C MET A 12 -5.35 -5.08 -7.25
N VAL A 13 -4.12 -5.59 -7.38
CA VAL A 13 -3.28 -5.95 -6.22
C VAL A 13 -2.90 -4.72 -5.42
N SER A 14 -2.49 -3.63 -6.07
CA SER A 14 -2.15 -2.37 -5.40
C SER A 14 -3.36 -1.74 -4.71
N ASP A 15 -4.55 -1.73 -5.34
CA ASP A 15 -5.78 -1.21 -4.74
C ASP A 15 -6.18 -2.01 -3.48
N ARG A 16 -6.17 -3.35 -3.55
CA ARG A 16 -6.43 -4.22 -2.39
C ARG A 16 -5.41 -3.97 -1.26
N ARG A 17 -4.13 -3.85 -1.61
CA ARG A 17 -3.05 -3.56 -0.67
C ARG A 17 -3.24 -2.21 0.03
N ARG A 18 -3.57 -1.15 -0.71
CA ARG A 18 -3.86 0.18 -0.16
C ARG A 18 -5.09 0.17 0.76
N ARG A 19 -6.15 -0.58 0.42
CA ARG A 19 -7.33 -0.75 1.30
C ARG A 19 -6.96 -1.44 2.61
N LEU A 20 -6.19 -2.53 2.55
CA LEU A 20 -5.70 -3.24 3.73
C LEU A 20 -4.78 -2.35 4.58
N ALA A 21 -3.86 -1.62 3.95
CA ALA A 21 -2.95 -0.73 4.65
C ALA A 21 -3.69 0.34 5.46
N GLY A 22 -4.75 0.95 4.91
CA GLY A 22 -5.58 1.88 5.66
C GLY A 22 -6.27 1.26 6.88
N HIS A 23 -6.65 -0.02 6.81
CA HIS A 23 -7.13 -0.75 7.99
C HIS A 23 -6.02 -0.91 9.05
N VAL A 24 -4.84 -1.37 8.65
CA VAL A 24 -3.71 -1.58 9.57
C VAL A 24 -3.22 -0.27 10.20
N LEU A 25 -3.16 0.83 9.44
CA LEU A 25 -2.73 2.14 9.94
C LEU A 25 -3.65 2.73 11.01
N ARG A 26 -4.91 2.31 11.05
CA ARG A 26 -5.89 2.69 12.09
C ARG A 26 -5.81 1.85 13.35
N LEU A 27 -5.08 0.73 13.31
CA LEU A 27 -4.95 -0.11 14.49
C LEU A 27 -4.14 0.61 15.58
N PRO A 28 -4.49 0.39 16.86
CA PRO A 28 -3.66 0.79 17.99
C PRO A 28 -2.23 0.26 17.86
N ARG A 29 -1.25 0.97 18.42
CA ARG A 29 0.18 0.64 18.28
C ARG A 29 0.55 -0.70 18.91
N GLU A 30 -0.22 -1.16 19.88
CA GLU A 30 -0.07 -2.42 20.61
C GLU A 30 -0.40 -3.63 19.72
N ARG A 31 -1.13 -3.42 18.61
CA ARG A 31 -1.47 -4.50 17.68
C ARG A 31 -0.22 -4.90 16.87
N PRO A 32 0.14 -6.20 16.82
CA PRO A 32 1.31 -6.66 16.06
C PRO A 32 1.33 -6.21 14.60
N ALA A 33 0.15 -6.13 13.94
CA ALA A 33 0.04 -5.64 12.58
C ALA A 33 0.48 -4.16 12.43
N SER A 34 0.14 -3.28 13.39
CA SER A 34 0.59 -1.89 13.38
C SER A 34 2.10 -1.81 13.58
N VAL A 35 2.67 -2.60 14.50
CA VAL A 35 4.12 -2.66 14.72
C VAL A 35 4.85 -3.15 13.46
N ALA A 36 4.33 -4.21 12.83
CA ALA A 36 4.91 -4.78 11.63
C ALA A 36 4.93 -3.82 10.42
N MET A 37 4.04 -2.82 10.36
CA MET A 37 4.10 -1.78 9.32
C MET A 37 5.37 -0.95 9.41
N ASP A 38 5.74 -0.54 10.64
CA ASP A 38 6.88 0.32 10.91
C ASP A 38 8.19 -0.47 11.00
N TRP A 39 8.11 -1.77 11.28
CA TRP A 39 9.27 -2.63 11.51
C TRP A 39 10.20 -2.73 10.29
N VAL A 40 11.49 -2.56 10.56
CA VAL A 40 12.57 -2.71 9.59
C VAL A 40 13.44 -3.88 10.06
N PRO A 41 13.58 -4.95 9.26
CA PRO A 41 14.47 -6.03 9.65
C PRO A 41 15.91 -5.51 9.68
N GLU A 42 16.59 -5.69 10.81
CA GLU A 42 18.01 -5.38 10.97
C GLU A 42 18.85 -6.44 10.25
N GLY A 43 19.43 -6.04 9.11
CA GLY A 43 20.54 -6.76 8.49
C GLY A 43 20.24 -8.15 7.90
N GLY A 44 21.16 -8.61 7.04
CA GLY A 44 21.16 -9.97 6.48
C GLY A 44 21.00 -10.02 4.96
N LYS A 45 21.74 -10.93 4.33
CA LYS A 45 21.55 -11.27 2.91
C LYS A 45 20.19 -11.94 2.73
N ARG A 46 19.43 -11.50 1.73
CA ARG A 46 18.18 -12.14 1.33
C ARG A 46 18.46 -13.60 0.97
N LYS A 47 17.88 -14.55 1.70
CA LYS A 47 17.93 -15.99 1.33
C LYS A 47 17.29 -16.21 -0.04
N ARG A 48 17.77 -17.22 -0.77
CA ARG A 48 17.17 -17.66 -2.06
C ARG A 48 15.70 -18.02 -1.82
N GLY A 49 14.83 -17.64 -2.75
CA GLY A 49 13.38 -17.86 -2.65
C GLY A 49 12.58 -16.76 -1.93
N ARG A 50 13.19 -15.94 -1.05
CA ARG A 50 12.45 -14.86 -0.38
C ARG A 50 12.06 -13.76 -1.40
N PRO A 51 10.81 -13.23 -1.38
CA PRO A 51 10.41 -12.13 -2.25
C PRO A 51 11.37 -10.93 -2.19
N LYS A 52 11.61 -10.30 -3.35
CA LYS A 52 12.56 -9.17 -3.48
C LYS A 52 12.08 -7.93 -2.73
N LYS A 53 10.77 -7.67 -2.76
CA LYS A 53 10.13 -6.55 -2.05
C LYS A 53 9.55 -7.04 -0.73
N THR A 54 9.75 -6.27 0.32
CA THR A 54 9.06 -6.44 1.60
C THR A 54 7.77 -5.64 1.59
N TRP A 55 6.81 -6.02 2.44
CA TRP A 55 5.56 -5.27 2.61
C TRP A 55 5.80 -3.77 2.81
N ARG A 56 6.70 -3.38 3.71
CA ARG A 56 7.06 -1.98 3.96
C ARG A 56 7.60 -1.27 2.72
N ARG A 57 8.46 -1.91 1.92
CA ARG A 57 8.99 -1.32 0.67
C ARG A 57 7.88 -1.12 -0.35
N THR A 58 7.08 -2.15 -0.58
CA THR A 58 5.96 -2.09 -1.51
C THR A 58 4.93 -1.03 -1.09
N PHE A 59 4.64 -0.93 0.20
CA PHE A 59 3.73 0.08 0.70
C PHE A 59 4.30 1.51 0.59
N LYS A 60 5.61 1.70 0.78
CA LYS A 60 6.26 2.99 0.49
C LYS A 60 6.12 3.40 -0.98
N GLU A 61 6.22 2.45 -1.90
CA GLU A 61 5.99 2.70 -3.33
C GLU A 61 4.53 3.12 -3.57
N ASP A 62 3.55 2.40 -2.99
CA ASP A 62 2.14 2.80 -3.08
C ASP A 62 1.90 4.22 -2.58
N LEU A 63 2.48 4.56 -1.42
CA LEU A 63 2.35 5.89 -0.83
C LEU A 63 2.98 6.98 -1.70
N SER A 64 4.11 6.67 -2.34
CA SER A 64 4.74 7.56 -3.33
C SER A 64 3.83 7.79 -4.54
N GLU A 65 3.20 6.73 -5.06
CA GLU A 65 2.22 6.83 -6.15
C GLU A 65 0.97 7.62 -5.75
N MET A 66 0.58 7.53 -4.47
CA MET A 66 -0.52 8.29 -3.88
C MET A 66 -0.15 9.74 -3.54
N GLY A 67 1.13 10.12 -3.62
CA GLY A 67 1.62 11.46 -3.25
C GLY A 67 1.53 11.75 -1.74
N VAL A 68 1.56 10.72 -0.89
CA VAL A 68 1.40 10.87 0.57
C VAL A 68 2.65 10.37 1.29
N SER A 69 3.14 11.13 2.26
CA SER A 69 4.25 10.70 3.11
C SER A 69 3.83 9.59 4.07
N TRP A 70 4.78 8.81 4.59
CA TRP A 70 4.49 7.74 5.57
C TRP A 70 3.70 8.25 6.79
N HIS A 71 4.14 9.36 7.37
CA HIS A 71 3.46 9.99 8.52
C HIS A 71 2.10 10.56 8.12
N GLY A 72 2.01 11.18 6.94
CA GLY A 72 0.75 11.69 6.39
C GLY A 72 -0.27 10.57 6.17
N ALA A 73 0.17 9.39 5.74
CA ALA A 73 -0.68 8.25 5.49
C ALA A 73 -1.41 7.80 6.77
N ARG A 74 -0.72 7.75 7.92
CA ARG A 74 -1.35 7.40 9.20
C ARG A 74 -2.42 8.44 9.59
N ARG A 75 -2.15 9.73 9.41
CA ARG A 75 -3.11 10.82 9.68
C ARG A 75 -4.33 10.73 8.76
N VAL A 76 -4.12 10.53 7.47
CA VAL A 76 -5.20 10.42 6.47
C VAL A 76 -6.01 9.14 6.67
N ALA A 77 -5.36 8.02 7.04
CA ALA A 77 -6.02 6.74 7.25
C ALA A 77 -7.02 6.76 8.42
N CYS A 78 -6.81 7.62 9.43
CA CYS A 78 -7.77 7.83 10.52
C CYS A 78 -9.15 8.25 9.99
N ASP A 79 -9.19 9.10 8.97
CA ASP A 79 -10.40 9.44 8.24
C ASP A 79 -10.70 8.39 7.16
N ARG A 80 -11.71 7.56 7.40
CA ARG A 80 -12.08 6.47 6.48
C ARG A 80 -12.51 6.99 5.12
N CYS A 81 -13.21 8.11 5.07
CA CYS A 81 -13.73 8.70 3.83
C CYS A 81 -12.57 9.26 3.01
N ARG A 82 -11.68 10.02 3.66
CA ARG A 82 -10.50 10.59 3.01
C ARG A 82 -9.56 9.52 2.49
N TRP A 83 -9.34 8.44 3.25
CA TRP A 83 -8.54 7.29 2.77
C TRP A 83 -9.16 6.61 1.56
N ARG A 84 -10.47 6.31 1.60
CA ARG A 84 -11.18 5.68 0.46
C ARG A 84 -11.10 6.55 -0.80
N GLY A 85 -11.31 7.86 -0.66
CA GLY A 85 -11.19 8.80 -1.77
C GLY A 85 -9.78 8.85 -2.36
N LEU A 86 -8.75 8.82 -1.52
CA LEU A 86 -7.34 8.78 -1.96
C LEU A 86 -7.04 7.50 -2.76
N VAL A 87 -7.48 6.34 -2.26
CA VAL A 87 -7.29 5.05 -2.94
C VAL A 87 -8.02 5.03 -4.29
N ALA A 88 -9.28 5.48 -4.33
CA ALA A 88 -10.07 5.52 -5.56
C ALA A 88 -9.44 6.41 -6.65
N GLN A 89 -8.92 7.59 -6.28
CA GLN A 89 -8.21 8.48 -7.19
C GLN A 89 -7.00 7.78 -7.85
N CYS A 90 -6.24 7.01 -7.07
CA CYS A 90 -5.08 6.30 -7.59
C CYS A 90 -5.46 5.11 -8.49
N SER A 91 -6.59 4.46 -8.24
CA SER A 91 -7.13 3.41 -9.10
C SER A 91 -7.63 3.98 -10.43
N SER A 92 -8.15 5.21 -10.45
CA SER A 92 -8.60 5.88 -11.68
C SER A 92 -7.47 6.40 -12.57
N ARG A 93 -6.31 6.76 -12.00
CA ARG A 93 -5.14 7.24 -12.77
C ARG A 93 -4.50 6.14 -13.61
N ASN A 94 -4.50 4.89 -13.14
CA ASN A 94 -3.93 3.77 -13.90
C ASN A 94 -4.82 3.26 -15.05
N GLY A 95 -6.12 3.57 -15.05
CA GLY A 95 -7.04 3.15 -16.11
C GLY A 95 -7.02 4.02 -17.38
N ARG A 96 -6.18 5.06 -17.45
CA ARG A 96 -6.11 6.02 -18.57
C ARG A 96 -4.87 5.87 -19.46
N ASN A 97 -4.29 4.67 -19.56
CA ASN A 97 -3.10 4.42 -20.39
C ASN A 97 -3.33 3.37 -21.50
#